data_AF-A0A8T4DYE3-F1
#
_entry.id   AF-A0A8T4DYE3-F1
#
_cell.length_a   1.000
_cell.length_b   1.000
_cell.length_c   1.000
_cell.angle_alpha   90.00
_cell.angle_beta   90.00
_cell.angle_gamma   90.00
#
_symmetry.space_group_name_H-M   'P 1'
#
loop_
_entity.id
_entity.type
_entity.pdbx_description
1 polymer ?
#
loop_
_entity_poly.entity_id
_entity_poly.type
_entity_poly.pdbx_seq_one_letter_code
_entity_poly.pdbx_strand_id
1 'polypeptide(L)' 'MMKCIKCSDVMRNSCSFILRGETAEEVVDNIVKHGKIAHREEMKRMNHEKMRQLDIKVQNIMN' A
#
# COMPACT_ATOMS: atom_id res chain seq x y z
N MET A 1 13.61 11.01 5.79
CA MET A 1 13.64 9.96 6.84
C MET A 1 12.82 8.80 6.30
N MET A 2 13.41 7.62 6.11
CA MET A 2 12.73 6.48 5.47
C MET A 2 11.54 6.04 6.34
N LYS A 3 10.32 6.08 5.78
CA LYS A 3 9.11 5.66 6.47
C LYS A 3 8.86 4.17 6.20
N CYS A 4 8.32 3.48 7.19
CA CYS A 4 7.97 2.06 7.11
C CYS A 4 6.48 1.90 7.41
N ILE A 5 5.75 1.25 6.51
CA ILE A 5 4.31 0.99 6.66
C ILE A 5 4.08 -0.51 6.49
N LYS A 6 3.20 -1.13 7.29
CA LYS A 6 2.82 -2.53 7.05
C LYS A 6 1.74 -2.58 5.98
N CYS A 7 1.74 -3.62 5.15
CA CYS A 7 0.69 -3.83 4.16
C CYS A 7 -0.71 -3.84 4.83
N SER A 8 -0.81 -4.49 6.00
CA SER A 8 -2.02 -4.51 6.84
C SER A 8 -2.48 -3.14 7.38
N ASP A 9 -1.60 -2.13 7.43
CA ASP A 9 -1.99 -0.79 7.88
C ASP A 9 -2.83 -0.07 6.82
N VAL A 10 -2.69 -0.47 5.55
CA VAL A 10 -3.30 0.20 4.39
C VAL A 10 -4.39 -0.66 3.77
N MET A 11 -4.12 -1.97 3.66
CA MET A 11 -4.99 -3.00 3.12
C MET A 11 -5.67 -3.75 4.27
N ARG A 12 -6.95 -4.09 4.13
CA ARG A 12 -7.70 -4.84 5.16
C ARG A 12 -7.35 -6.34 5.08
N ASN A 13 -6.09 -6.68 5.26
CA ASN A 13 -5.60 -8.05 5.30
C ASN A 13 -4.65 -8.27 6.48
N SER A 14 -4.30 -9.52 6.76
CA SER A 14 -3.37 -9.91 7.83
C SER A 14 -1.90 -9.89 7.39
N CYS A 15 -1.56 -9.15 6.31
CA CYS A 15 -0.22 -9.16 5.75
C CYS A 15 0.77 -8.32 6.58
N SER A 16 1.76 -8.99 7.16
CA SER A 16 2.82 -8.36 7.96
C SER A 16 3.99 -7.78 7.14
N PHE A 17 3.89 -7.77 5.81
CA PHE A 17 4.95 -7.28 4.94
C PHE A 17 5.22 -5.79 5.18
N ILE A 18 6.49 -5.44 5.38
CA ILE A 18 6.93 -4.06 5.64
C ILE A 18 7.31 -3.40 4.32
N LEU A 19 6.61 -2.33 4.00
CA LEU A 19 6.84 -1.49 2.84
C LEU A 19 7.70 -0.31 3.27
N ARG A 20 8.78 -0.09 2.53
CA ARG A 20 9.74 0.98 2.79
C ARG A 20 9.72 1.96 1.62
N GLY A 21 9.87 3.25 1.91
CA GLY A 21 9.99 4.30 0.91
C GLY A 21 10.32 5.63 1.56
N GLU A 22 10.86 6.55 0.77
CA GLU A 22 11.16 7.91 1.22
C GLU A 22 9.97 8.83 0.96
N THR A 23 9.17 8.53 -0.06
CA THR A 23 7.98 9.27 -0.47
C THR A 23 6.71 8.42 -0.44
N ALA A 24 5.54 9.07 -0.37
CA ALA A 24 4.25 8.38 -0.42
C ALA A 24 4.04 7.61 -1.73
N GLU A 25 4.47 8.20 -2.86
CA GLU A 25 4.39 7.56 -4.17
C GLU A 25 5.19 6.26 -4.23
N GLU A 26 6.41 6.23 -3.68
CA GLU A 26 7.22 5.00 -3.62
C GLU A 26 6.56 3.92 -2.76
N VAL A 27 5.97 4.31 -1.62
CA VAL A 27 5.30 3.34 -0.75
C VAL A 27 4.04 2.80 -1.43
N VAL A 28 3.27 3.63 -2.12
CA VAL A 28 2.10 3.21 -2.92
C VAL A 28 2.53 2.24 -4.02
N ASP A 29 3.57 2.55 -4.78
CA ASP A 29 4.09 1.68 -5.83
C ASP A 29 4.55 0.32 -5.25
N ASN A 30 5.25 0.34 -4.12
CA ASN A 30 5.66 -0.88 -3.41
C ASN A 30 4.45 -1.70 -2.92
N ILE A 31 3.39 -1.05 -2.42
CA ILE A 31 2.15 -1.74 -2.00
C ILE A 31 1.52 -2.45 -3.19
N VAL A 32 1.45 -1.76 -4.33
CA VAL A 32 0.84 -2.27 -5.56
C VAL A 32 1.66 -3.42 -6.13
N LYS A 33 2.99 -3.30 -6.17
CA LYS A 33 3.91 -4.37 -6.59
C LYS A 33 3.77 -5.60 -5.70
N HIS A 34 3.83 -5.41 -4.37
CA HIS A 34 3.61 -6.47 -3.40
C HIS A 34 2.23 -7.13 -3.58
N GLY A 35 1.17 -6.32 -3.66
CA GLY A 35 -0.19 -6.81 -3.86
C GLY A 35 -0.34 -7.63 -5.15
N LYS A 36 0.30 -7.24 -6.26
CA LYS A 36 0.28 -7.97 -7.53
C LYS A 36 0.99 -9.33 -7.47
N ILE A 37 1.84 -9.54 -6.46
CA ILE A 37 2.59 -10.78 -6.27
C ILE A 37 1.92 -11.65 -5.20
N ALA A 38 1.72 -11.10 -4.01
CA ALA A 38 1.24 -11.81 -2.83
C ALA A 38 -0.29 -11.81 -2.66
N HIS A 39 -1.00 -10.81 -3.22
CA HIS A 39 -2.45 -10.59 -3.03
C HIS A 39 -3.18 -10.39 -4.36
N ARG A 40 -2.85 -11.22 -5.37
CA ARG A 40 -3.36 -11.10 -6.75
C ARG A 40 -4.88 -10.94 -6.82
N GLU A 41 -5.61 -11.69 -6.00
CA GLU A 41 -7.07 -11.67 -5.98
C GLU A 41 -7.67 -10.39 -5.38
N GLU A 42 -6.99 -9.77 -4.41
CA GLU A 42 -7.39 -8.46 -3.91
C GLU A 42 -7.10 -7.37 -4.95
N MET A 43 -5.94 -7.43 -5.59
CA MET A 43 -5.55 -6.44 -6.60
C MET A 43 -6.43 -6.48 -7.84
N LYS A 44 -6.93 -7.65 -8.25
CA LYS A 44 -7.92 -7.77 -9.33
C LYS A 44 -9.22 -7.01 -9.04
N ARG A 45 -9.58 -6.83 -7.76
CA ARG A 45 -10.78 -6.09 -7.33
C ARG A 45 -10.50 -4.62 -7.02
N MET A 46 -9.29 -4.15 -7.31
CA MET A 46 -8.87 -2.78 -7.06
C MET A 46 -9.24 -1.93 -8.27
N ASN A 47 -10.19 -1.01 -8.08
CA ASN A 47 -10.60 -0.02 -9.07
C ASN A 47 -9.93 1.34 -8.77
N HIS A 48 -10.14 2.33 -9.65
CA HIS A 48 -9.59 3.68 -9.48
C HIS A 48 -9.95 4.32 -8.13
N GLU A 49 -11.17 4.11 -7.64
CA GLU A 49 -11.60 4.66 -6.35
C GLU A 49 -10.82 4.06 -5.17
N LYS A 50 -10.67 2.74 -5.14
CA LYS A 50 -9.85 2.06 -4.12
C LYS A 50 -8.38 2.46 -4.20
N MET A 51 -7.86 2.66 -5.41
CA MET A 51 -6.49 3.15 -5.60
C MET A 51 -6.31 4.56 -5.01
N ARG A 52 -7.29 5.45 -5.21
CA ARG A 52 -7.27 6.79 -4.61
C ARG A 52 -7.37 6.74 -3.08
N GLN A 53 -8.20 5.85 -2.52
CA GLN A 53 -8.27 5.66 -1.07
C GLN A 53 -6.96 5.10 -0.49
N LEU A 54 -6.28 4.22 -1.22
CA LEU A 54 -4.96 3.72 -0.85
C LEU A 54 -3.95 4.88 -0.76
N ASP A 55 -3.90 5.71 -1.79
CA ASP A 55 -3.01 6.88 -1.84
C ASP A 55 -3.23 7.83 -0.66
N ILE A 56 -4.49 8.21 -0.39
CA ILE A 56 -4.85 9.08 0.76
C ILE A 56 -4.42 8.45 2.08
N LYS A 57 -4.63 7.14 2.27
CA LYS A 57 -4.21 6.45 3.50
C LYS A 57 -2.70 6.48 3.67
N VAL A 58 -1.94 6.21 2.61
CA VAL A 58 -0.47 6.25 2.66
C VAL A 58 0.01 7.66 2.98
N GLN A 59 -0.54 8.68 2.33
CA GLN A 59 -0.19 10.08 2.63
C GLN A 59 -0.48 10.46 4.08
N ASN A 60 -1.62 10.04 4.64
CA ASN A 60 -1.97 10.30 6.03
C ASN A 60 -1.05 9.60 7.04
N ILE A 61 -0.48 8.44 6.69
CA ILE A 61 0.46 7.71 7.55
C ILE A 61 1.88 8.32 7.46
N MET A 62 2.22 8.88 6.30
CA MET A 62 3.57 9.39 6.03
C MET A 62 3.79 10.84 6.47
N ASN A 63 2.74 11.67 6.48
CA ASN A 63 2.75 12.99 7.11
C ASN A 63 2.87 12.88 8.64
#